data_AF-A0A1Q7KBL7-F1
#
_entry.id   AF-A0A1Q7KBL7-F1
#
_cell.length_a   1.000
_cell.length_b   1.000
_cell.length_c   1.000
_cell.angle_alpha   90.00
_cell.angle_beta   90.00
_cell.angle_gamma   90.00
#
_symmetry.space_group_name_H-M   'P 1'
#
loop_
_entity.id
_entity.type
_entity.pdbx_description
1 polymer ?
#
loop_
_entity_poly.entity_id
_entity_poly.type
_entity_poly.pdbx_seq_one_letter_code
_entity_poly.pdbx_strand_id
1 'polypeptide(L)'
;MTNLRLLAGFAAVAAVSLVGWSCETNRQALAPTLGVPRFHFNEFQCQPLKMTGGGRIDYPPGTADKNDPATHEYETFGAHVITSGQFDEASGHCLADKGSLEWVDHRPEMRLNGSPLNLHATSITFADLAVDAPHCTDGAVHWGGTLRVQNTGQEDLQFEVWDCDAGEPGVGQDGFAIRVIQEIDGIGDYAVMCDPSPAEPTCTLTGGNRQFHPTH
;
A
#
# COMPACT_ATOMS: atom_id res chain seq x y z
N MET A 1 78.95 -11.37 47.60
CA MET A 1 79.43 -10.48 46.52
C MET A 1 78.22 -10.26 45.62
N THR A 2 77.55 -9.12 45.50
CA THR A 2 77.90 -7.69 45.44
C THR A 2 76.56 -6.94 45.60
N ASN A 3 76.37 -6.14 46.65
CA ASN A 3 76.31 -4.67 46.64
C ASN A 3 75.62 -3.94 45.46
N LEU A 4 74.54 -3.25 45.87
CA LEU A 4 74.20 -1.83 45.63
C LEU A 4 73.65 -1.37 44.26
N ARG A 5 72.44 -0.81 44.35
CA ARG A 5 72.04 0.58 44.04
C ARG A 5 71.00 0.79 42.92
N LEU A 6 70.08 1.70 43.24
CA LEU A 6 69.29 2.60 42.37
C LEU A 6 68.08 1.93 41.69
N LEU A 7 66.88 1.95 42.28
CA LEU A 7 65.96 3.10 42.47
C LEU A 7 65.81 3.99 41.23
N ALA A 8 64.54 4.09 40.79
CA ALA A 8 63.96 4.97 39.78
C ALA A 8 64.08 4.53 38.31
N GLY A 9 62.99 3.98 37.79
CA GLY A 9 62.81 3.80 36.35
C GLY A 9 61.46 3.18 36.02
N PHE A 10 60.46 4.02 35.80
CA PHE A 10 59.17 3.70 35.18
C PHE A 10 58.14 2.96 36.04
N ALA A 11 57.38 3.76 36.78
CA ALA A 11 55.98 3.47 37.07
C ALA A 11 55.22 3.29 35.74
N ALA A 12 55.04 2.03 35.35
CA ALA A 12 54.03 1.63 34.39
C ALA A 12 53.28 0.44 35.00
N VAL A 13 51.98 0.39 34.74
CA VAL A 13 51.02 -0.62 35.20
C VAL A 13 50.40 -0.33 36.58
N ALA A 14 49.51 0.67 36.62
CA ALA A 14 48.38 0.65 37.54
C ALA A 14 47.21 1.50 36.98
N ALA A 15 46.03 0.89 36.95
CA ALA A 15 44.70 1.50 36.94
C ALA A 15 44.09 1.98 35.61
N VAL A 16 43.71 1.03 34.74
CA VAL A 16 42.40 1.09 34.05
C VAL A 16 41.80 -0.31 34.01
N SER A 17 41.06 -0.68 35.05
CA SER A 17 40.11 -1.80 34.99
C SER A 17 39.11 -1.65 36.13
N LEU A 18 38.20 -0.69 35.95
CA LEU A 18 37.02 -0.54 36.79
C LEU A 18 35.78 -0.73 35.91
N VAL A 19 35.03 -1.76 36.28
CA VAL A 19 33.58 -1.95 36.08
C VAL A 19 33.11 -2.21 34.64
N GLY A 20 33.18 -3.48 34.25
CA GLY A 20 32.44 -4.06 33.13
C GLY A 20 31.57 -5.23 33.59
N TRP A 21 30.76 -5.05 34.63
CA TRP A 21 29.72 -5.99 35.03
C TRP A 21 28.37 -5.29 34.94
N SER A 22 27.69 -5.49 33.82
CA SER A 22 26.24 -5.72 33.70
C SER A 22 25.79 -5.35 32.28
N CYS A 23 25.93 -6.29 31.36
CA CYS A 23 25.07 -6.37 30.17
C CYS A 23 25.24 -7.78 29.62
N GLU A 24 24.83 -8.76 30.43
CA GLU A 24 24.52 -10.09 29.97
C GLU A 24 23.33 -9.92 29.02
N THR A 25 23.64 -9.70 27.74
CA THR A 25 22.62 -9.61 26.70
C THR A 25 22.17 -11.03 26.45
N ASN A 26 21.23 -11.47 27.29
CA ASN A 26 20.35 -12.59 27.01
C ASN A 26 19.46 -12.17 25.84
N ARG A 27 20.03 -12.08 24.64
CA ARG A 27 19.28 -11.98 23.39
C ARG A 27 18.78 -13.38 23.06
N GLN A 28 17.86 -13.89 23.88
CA GLN A 28 16.82 -14.74 23.32
C GLN A 28 15.98 -13.83 22.43
N ALA A 29 16.42 -13.66 21.19
CA ALA A 29 15.52 -13.28 20.13
C ALA A 29 14.51 -14.43 20.06
N LEU A 30 13.35 -14.24 20.68
CA LEU A 30 12.15 -15.00 20.36
C LEU A 30 11.80 -14.63 18.92
N ALA A 31 12.48 -15.26 17.96
CA ALA A 31 12.03 -15.28 16.59
C ALA A 31 10.67 -15.98 16.60
N PRO A 32 9.59 -15.35 16.13
CA PRO A 32 8.31 -16.03 15.97
C PRO A 32 8.48 -17.17 14.97
N THR A 33 7.98 -18.35 15.31
CA THR A 33 7.92 -19.50 14.40
C THR A 33 6.76 -19.30 13.40
N LEU A 34 7.14 -19.13 12.13
CA LEU A 34 6.43 -19.40 10.87
C LEU A 34 4.88 -19.47 10.86
N GLY A 35 4.28 -18.39 10.38
CA GLY A 35 3.15 -18.38 9.45
C GLY A 35 3.36 -17.19 8.51
N VAL A 36 3.68 -17.44 7.23
CA VAL A 36 4.14 -16.42 6.27
C VAL A 36 3.15 -15.24 6.16
N PRO A 37 3.63 -14.01 5.86
CA PRO A 37 3.40 -13.52 4.51
C PRO A 37 4.62 -12.85 3.86
N ARG A 38 4.56 -12.83 2.53
CA ARG A 38 5.52 -12.23 1.60
C ARG A 38 5.49 -10.70 1.76
N PHE A 39 6.60 -10.03 1.45
CA PHE A 39 6.76 -8.59 1.61
C PHE A 39 5.71 -7.83 0.77
N HIS A 40 5.20 -6.71 1.31
CA HIS A 40 4.21 -5.77 0.73
C HIS A 40 4.66 -4.33 1.09
N PHE A 41 4.17 -3.27 0.41
CA PHE A 41 4.44 -1.84 0.71
C PHE A 41 4.61 -1.55 2.22
N ASN A 42 5.81 -1.19 2.67
CA ASN A 42 6.09 -0.93 4.09
C ASN A 42 6.44 0.52 4.41
N GLU A 43 6.68 1.37 3.41
CA GLU A 43 7.07 2.76 3.66
C GLU A 43 6.09 3.74 3.03
N PHE A 44 5.29 4.34 3.91
CA PHE A 44 4.33 5.36 3.57
C PHE A 44 4.77 6.69 4.15
N GLN A 45 4.59 7.75 3.37
CA GLN A 45 4.87 9.12 3.80
C GLN A 45 3.63 9.98 3.66
N CYS A 46 3.35 10.77 4.69
CA CYS A 46 2.31 11.78 4.62
C CYS A 46 2.89 13.05 3.99
N GLN A 47 2.49 13.29 2.74
CA GLN A 47 2.89 14.46 1.97
C GLN A 47 1.70 14.96 1.15
N PRO A 48 1.65 16.26 0.84
CA PRO A 48 0.66 16.80 -0.08
C PRO A 48 0.73 16.13 -1.46
N LEU A 49 -0.39 15.56 -1.92
CA LEU A 49 -0.49 14.93 -3.23
C LEU A 49 -1.92 14.94 -3.76
N LYS A 50 -2.02 14.69 -5.07
CA LYS A 50 -3.26 14.34 -5.75
C LYS A 50 -3.00 13.14 -6.65
N MET A 51 -3.92 12.20 -6.65
CA MET A 51 -3.97 11.09 -7.61
C MET A 51 -5.34 11.11 -8.30
N THR A 52 -5.39 10.97 -9.62
CA THR A 52 -6.65 11.03 -10.37
C THR A 52 -6.59 10.19 -11.64
N GLY A 53 -7.76 9.85 -12.18
CA GLY A 53 -7.90 9.20 -13.48
C GLY A 53 -8.98 8.14 -13.45
N GLY A 54 -8.80 7.11 -14.26
CA GLY A 54 -9.70 5.97 -14.30
C GLY A 54 -9.21 4.96 -15.32
N GLY A 55 -9.80 3.78 -15.29
CA GLY A 55 -9.33 2.74 -16.17
C GLY A 55 -10.22 1.53 -16.25
N ARG A 56 -9.67 0.54 -16.93
CA ARG A 56 -10.21 -0.80 -17.07
C ARG A 56 -9.12 -1.79 -16.68
N ILE A 57 -9.54 -2.84 -16.00
CA ILE A 57 -8.75 -4.03 -15.72
C ILE A 57 -9.54 -5.20 -16.32
N ASP A 58 -8.88 -6.09 -17.05
CA ASP A 58 -9.52 -7.26 -17.63
C ASP A 58 -9.16 -8.51 -16.83
N TYR A 59 -10.08 -9.48 -16.76
CA TYR A 59 -9.86 -10.75 -16.07
C TYR A 59 -9.38 -11.85 -17.04
N PRO A 60 -8.43 -12.72 -16.62
CA PRO A 60 -7.66 -12.65 -15.38
C PRO A 60 -6.73 -11.43 -15.39
N PRO A 61 -6.59 -10.72 -14.27
CA PRO A 61 -5.87 -9.46 -14.24
C PRO A 61 -4.35 -9.69 -14.17
N GLY A 62 -3.58 -8.67 -14.57
CA GLY A 62 -2.11 -8.71 -14.59
C GLY A 62 -1.47 -8.73 -15.97
N THR A 63 -2.25 -8.58 -17.04
CA THR A 63 -1.72 -8.33 -18.40
C THR A 63 -2.29 -7.03 -18.95
N ALA A 64 -1.68 -6.53 -20.03
CA ALA A 64 -2.19 -5.38 -20.79
C ALA A 64 -3.22 -5.80 -21.87
N ASP A 65 -3.55 -7.09 -21.95
CA ASP A 65 -4.46 -7.60 -22.97
C ASP A 65 -5.91 -7.29 -22.60
N LYS A 66 -6.65 -6.78 -23.57
CA LYS A 66 -8.04 -6.37 -23.38
C LYS A 66 -8.99 -7.44 -23.90
N ASN A 67 -9.93 -7.90 -23.07
CA ASN A 67 -10.98 -8.81 -23.48
C ASN A 67 -12.01 -8.11 -24.36
N ASP A 68 -12.74 -8.91 -25.16
CA ASP A 68 -13.92 -8.41 -25.88
C ASP A 68 -14.96 -7.89 -24.86
N PRO A 69 -15.43 -6.63 -24.97
CA PRO A 69 -16.45 -6.09 -24.08
C PRO A 69 -17.73 -6.95 -23.96
N ALA A 70 -18.03 -7.77 -24.97
CA ALA A 70 -19.17 -8.68 -24.94
C ALA A 70 -19.03 -9.83 -23.92
N THR A 71 -17.82 -10.15 -23.44
CA THR A 71 -17.62 -11.19 -22.41
C THR A 71 -17.95 -10.69 -21.01
N HIS A 72 -17.92 -9.38 -20.80
CA HIS A 72 -18.05 -8.75 -19.48
C HIS A 72 -16.99 -9.19 -18.45
N GLU A 73 -15.87 -9.78 -18.89
CA GLU A 73 -14.77 -10.19 -18.00
C GLU A 73 -13.79 -9.04 -17.77
N TYR A 74 -14.29 -7.96 -17.16
CA TYR A 74 -13.50 -6.76 -16.85
C TYR A 74 -14.17 -5.89 -15.77
N GLU A 75 -13.36 -5.01 -15.18
CA GLU A 75 -13.78 -3.96 -14.26
C GLU A 75 -13.52 -2.60 -14.88
N THR A 76 -14.28 -1.59 -14.46
CA THR A 76 -14.04 -0.20 -14.82
C THR A 76 -14.12 0.68 -13.59
N PHE A 77 -13.29 1.71 -13.54
CA PHE A 77 -13.30 2.63 -12.42
C PHE A 77 -12.97 4.06 -12.80
N GLY A 78 -13.46 5.00 -11.99
CA GLY A 78 -13.02 6.38 -11.94
C GLY A 78 -12.67 6.73 -10.50
N ALA A 79 -11.48 7.30 -10.29
CA ALA A 79 -10.99 7.55 -8.95
C ALA A 79 -10.16 8.83 -8.88
N HIS A 80 -10.35 9.60 -7.81
CA HIS A 80 -9.42 10.65 -7.42
C HIS A 80 -9.32 10.76 -5.90
N VAL A 81 -8.16 11.19 -5.43
CA VAL A 81 -7.91 11.51 -4.02
C VAL A 81 -6.93 12.68 -3.92
N ILE A 82 -7.12 13.52 -2.91
CA ILE A 82 -6.30 14.69 -2.61
C ILE A 82 -6.03 14.70 -1.11
N THR A 83 -4.78 14.91 -0.72
CA THR A 83 -4.39 15.20 0.66
C THR A 83 -3.50 16.44 0.72
N SER A 84 -3.65 17.21 1.79
CA SER A 84 -2.86 18.38 2.13
C SER A 84 -1.58 18.03 2.89
N GLY A 85 -1.28 16.75 3.10
CA GLY A 85 -0.13 16.34 3.91
C GLY A 85 -0.37 16.44 5.41
N GLN A 86 -1.62 16.54 5.87
CA GLN A 86 -1.94 16.56 7.29
C GLN A 86 -1.92 15.15 7.88
N PHE A 87 -0.96 14.87 8.74
CA PHE A 87 -0.87 13.59 9.44
C PHE A 87 -1.90 13.50 10.57
N ASP A 88 -2.60 12.37 10.64
CA ASP A 88 -3.45 12.02 11.76
C ASP A 88 -2.79 10.93 12.61
N GLU A 89 -2.32 11.33 13.79
CA GLU A 89 -1.68 10.45 14.78
C GLU A 89 -2.62 9.31 15.24
N ALA A 90 -3.94 9.48 15.17
CA ALA A 90 -4.89 8.48 15.64
C ALA A 90 -5.02 7.31 14.66
N SER A 91 -5.08 7.60 13.36
CA SER A 91 -5.13 6.58 12.31
C SER A 91 -3.75 6.11 11.87
N GLY A 92 -2.71 6.93 12.06
CA GLY A 92 -1.36 6.66 11.55
C GLY A 92 -1.22 6.94 10.05
N HIS A 93 -2.17 7.66 9.45
CA HIS A 93 -2.22 7.95 8.03
C HIS A 93 -2.32 9.46 7.75
N CYS A 94 -2.05 9.85 6.51
CA CYS A 94 -2.32 11.19 5.99
C CYS A 94 -3.82 11.35 5.72
N LEU A 95 -4.42 12.40 6.27
CA LEU A 95 -5.84 12.68 6.07
C LEU A 95 -6.12 13.02 4.61
N ALA A 96 -7.13 12.38 4.02
CA ALA A 96 -7.64 12.79 2.73
C ALA A 96 -8.55 14.02 2.90
N ASP A 97 -8.27 15.09 2.15
CA ASP A 97 -9.13 16.28 2.14
C ASP A 97 -10.37 16.06 1.27
N LYS A 98 -10.19 15.32 0.17
CA LYS A 98 -11.21 15.03 -0.84
C LYS A 98 -10.89 13.72 -1.55
N GLY A 99 -11.93 13.05 -2.01
CA GLY A 99 -11.78 12.00 -2.99
C GLY A 99 -13.11 11.41 -3.42
N SER A 100 -13.05 10.56 -4.44
CA SER A 100 -14.17 9.74 -4.88
C SER A 100 -13.65 8.47 -5.53
N LEU A 101 -14.44 7.41 -5.42
CA LEU A 101 -14.28 6.18 -6.17
C LEU A 101 -15.65 5.77 -6.72
N GLU A 102 -15.69 5.48 -8.01
CA GLU A 102 -16.73 4.67 -8.63
C GLU A 102 -16.05 3.46 -9.24
N TRP A 103 -16.49 2.27 -8.87
CA TRP A 103 -15.93 0.99 -9.29
C TRP A 103 -17.06 0.07 -9.72
N VAL A 104 -16.96 -0.46 -10.94
CA VAL A 104 -17.95 -1.36 -11.51
C VAL A 104 -17.26 -2.64 -11.96
N ASP A 105 -17.69 -3.76 -11.40
CA ASP A 105 -17.27 -5.10 -11.80
C ASP A 105 -18.34 -5.72 -12.69
N HIS A 106 -17.99 -5.93 -13.95
CA HIS A 106 -18.92 -6.41 -14.98
C HIS A 106 -19.03 -7.93 -15.01
N ARG A 107 -18.15 -8.65 -14.29
CA ARG A 107 -18.08 -10.11 -14.36
C ARG A 107 -19.43 -10.75 -14.06
N PRO A 108 -19.89 -11.72 -14.87
CA PRO A 108 -21.20 -12.33 -14.69
C PRO A 108 -21.46 -12.89 -13.29
N GLU A 109 -20.43 -13.46 -12.66
CA GLU A 109 -20.48 -14.01 -11.30
C GLU A 109 -20.52 -12.96 -10.20
N MET A 110 -20.15 -11.71 -10.49
CA MET A 110 -20.19 -10.60 -9.52
C MET A 110 -21.52 -9.83 -9.55
N ARG A 111 -22.48 -10.24 -10.39
CA ARG A 111 -23.73 -9.50 -10.53
C ARG A 111 -24.61 -9.63 -9.28
N LEU A 112 -25.06 -8.49 -8.78
CA LEU A 112 -26.06 -8.38 -7.72
C LEU A 112 -27.38 -7.86 -8.27
N ASN A 113 -28.48 -8.53 -7.94
CA ASN A 113 -29.83 -8.18 -8.40
C ASN A 113 -29.92 -8.03 -9.94
N GLY A 114 -29.19 -8.88 -10.67
CA GLY A 114 -29.18 -8.88 -12.13
C GLY A 114 -28.40 -7.74 -12.78
N SER A 115 -27.65 -6.93 -12.02
CA SER A 115 -26.81 -5.84 -12.51
C SER A 115 -25.34 -6.03 -12.10
N PRO A 116 -24.35 -5.46 -12.82
CA PRO A 116 -22.95 -5.44 -12.39
C PRO A 116 -22.79 -4.95 -10.95
N LEU A 117 -21.80 -5.48 -10.21
CA LEU A 117 -21.47 -4.96 -8.88
C LEU A 117 -20.98 -3.52 -9.04
N ASN A 118 -21.62 -2.59 -8.36
CA ASN A 118 -21.27 -1.18 -8.43
C ASN A 118 -21.00 -0.64 -7.02
N LEU A 119 -19.75 -0.23 -6.78
CA LEU A 119 -19.24 0.27 -5.52
C LEU A 119 -18.95 1.76 -5.65
N HIS A 120 -19.45 2.56 -4.71
CA HIS A 120 -19.15 3.98 -4.63
C HIS A 120 -18.55 4.29 -3.27
N ALA A 121 -17.43 5.01 -3.24
CA ALA A 121 -16.95 5.57 -1.97
C ALA A 121 -18.00 6.54 -1.40
N THR A 122 -18.34 6.36 -0.13
CA THR A 122 -19.11 7.31 0.66
C THR A 122 -18.19 8.29 1.39
N SER A 123 -16.99 7.85 1.76
CA SER A 123 -15.93 8.72 2.26
C SER A 123 -14.55 8.18 1.88
N ILE A 124 -13.61 9.08 1.61
CA ILE A 124 -12.18 8.77 1.57
C ILE A 124 -11.58 9.40 2.81
N THR A 125 -10.90 8.60 3.63
CA THR A 125 -10.43 9.03 4.96
C THR A 125 -8.92 9.19 5.01
N PHE A 126 -8.18 8.47 4.17
CA PHE A 126 -6.72 8.57 4.14
C PHE A 126 -6.15 8.45 2.73
N ALA A 127 -4.95 9.01 2.55
CA ALA A 127 -4.15 8.88 1.33
C ALA A 127 -2.67 9.09 1.60
N ASP A 128 -1.87 8.03 1.56
CA ASP A 128 -0.44 8.06 1.81
C ASP A 128 0.36 7.89 0.53
N LEU A 129 1.49 8.59 0.43
CA LEU A 129 2.48 8.35 -0.60
C LEU A 129 3.21 7.03 -0.30
N ALA A 130 3.16 6.07 -1.21
CA ALA A 130 4.01 4.89 -1.15
C ALA A 130 5.39 5.24 -1.75
N VAL A 131 6.46 5.11 -0.96
CA VAL A 131 7.83 5.48 -1.41
C VAL A 131 8.68 4.29 -1.81
N ASP A 132 8.18 3.07 -1.61
CA ASP A 132 8.80 1.80 -1.97
C ASP A 132 8.16 1.15 -3.22
N ALA A 133 7.76 1.97 -4.19
CA ALA A 133 7.09 1.55 -5.42
C ALA A 133 7.94 1.86 -6.68
N PRO A 134 8.98 1.06 -6.98
CA PRO A 134 9.95 1.40 -8.03
C PRO A 134 9.37 1.34 -9.46
N HIS A 135 8.23 0.69 -9.67
CA HIS A 135 7.60 0.61 -10.99
C HIS A 135 6.66 1.78 -11.26
N CYS A 136 6.18 2.46 -10.22
CA CYS A 136 5.33 3.64 -10.30
C CYS A 136 6.20 4.90 -10.44
N THR A 137 6.80 5.10 -11.61
CA THR A 137 7.84 6.10 -11.83
C THR A 137 7.39 7.54 -11.54
N ASP A 138 6.11 7.85 -11.74
CA ASP A 138 5.55 9.18 -11.52
C ASP A 138 4.99 9.29 -10.09
N GLY A 139 4.40 8.22 -9.56
CA GLY A 139 4.10 8.11 -8.13
C GLY A 139 3.14 6.98 -7.78
N ALA A 140 3.12 6.60 -6.51
CA ALA A 140 2.22 5.58 -5.96
C ALA A 140 1.51 6.08 -4.70
N VAL A 141 0.23 5.74 -4.57
CA VAL A 141 -0.61 6.17 -3.44
C VAL A 141 -1.37 4.98 -2.88
N HIS A 142 -1.37 4.85 -1.56
CA HIS A 142 -2.26 3.95 -0.82
C HIS A 142 -3.34 4.78 -0.14
N TRP A 143 -4.60 4.51 -0.45
CA TRP A 143 -5.71 5.31 0.04
C TRP A 143 -6.94 4.47 0.28
N GLY A 144 -7.87 4.98 1.08
CA GLY A 144 -9.05 4.21 1.44
C GLY A 144 -10.04 5.00 2.26
N GLY A 145 -11.10 4.31 2.68
CA GLY A 145 -12.20 4.89 3.41
C GLY A 145 -13.38 3.94 3.46
N THR A 146 -14.59 4.47 3.30
CA THR A 146 -15.82 3.69 3.30
C THR A 146 -16.54 3.75 1.96
N LEU A 147 -17.20 2.66 1.58
CA LEU A 147 -17.97 2.53 0.37
C LEU A 147 -19.38 2.01 0.66
N ARG A 148 -20.22 2.15 -0.37
CA ARG A 148 -21.55 1.56 -0.46
C ARG A 148 -21.70 0.77 -1.74
N VAL A 149 -22.44 -0.33 -1.65
CA VAL A 149 -22.87 -1.14 -2.80
C VAL A 149 -24.14 -0.52 -3.37
N GLN A 150 -24.08 0.10 -4.55
CA GLN A 150 -25.24 0.77 -5.16
C GLN A 150 -26.42 -0.18 -5.38
N ASN A 151 -26.14 -1.44 -5.74
CA ASN A 151 -27.14 -2.42 -6.14
C ASN A 151 -28.03 -2.87 -4.97
N THR A 152 -27.53 -2.79 -3.75
CA THR A 152 -28.19 -3.34 -2.54
C THR A 152 -28.43 -2.28 -1.47
N GLY A 153 -27.67 -1.18 -1.48
CA GLY A 153 -27.68 -0.18 -0.42
C GLY A 153 -26.93 -0.60 0.83
N GLN A 154 -26.11 -1.66 0.77
CA GLN A 154 -25.16 -1.98 1.84
C GLN A 154 -24.12 -0.86 1.93
N GLU A 155 -23.92 -0.27 3.11
CA GLU A 155 -23.03 0.88 3.32
C GLU A 155 -21.98 0.58 4.39
N ASP A 156 -21.09 1.56 4.62
CA ASP A 156 -20.02 1.54 5.63
C ASP A 156 -19.01 0.38 5.50
N LEU A 157 -18.84 -0.13 4.28
CA LEU A 157 -17.79 -1.11 3.99
C LEU A 157 -16.46 -0.38 3.85
N GLN A 158 -15.49 -0.70 4.69
CA GLN A 158 -14.14 -0.22 4.58
C GLN A 158 -13.45 -0.82 3.36
N PHE A 159 -12.63 -0.02 2.70
CA PHE A 159 -11.86 -0.45 1.56
C PHE A 159 -10.51 0.24 1.51
N GLU A 160 -9.61 -0.37 0.75
CA GLU A 160 -8.27 0.13 0.48
C GLU A 160 -7.99 0.00 -1.02
N VAL A 161 -7.20 0.93 -1.52
CA VAL A 161 -6.74 1.01 -2.90
C VAL A 161 -5.24 1.21 -2.92
N TRP A 162 -4.58 0.48 -3.82
CA TRP A 162 -3.22 0.75 -4.23
C TRP A 162 -3.23 1.27 -5.66
N ASP A 163 -2.66 2.45 -5.84
CA ASP A 163 -2.80 3.25 -7.05
C ASP A 163 -1.43 3.67 -7.55
N CYS A 164 -1.11 3.36 -8.79
CA CYS A 164 0.22 3.45 -9.36
C CYS A 164 0.17 4.20 -10.69
N ASP A 165 0.93 5.28 -10.78
CA ASP A 165 1.21 6.01 -12.01
C ASP A 165 2.64 5.67 -12.45
N ALA A 166 2.73 4.97 -13.57
CA ALA A 166 3.99 4.53 -14.18
C ALA A 166 4.36 5.38 -15.41
N GLY A 167 3.73 6.55 -15.55
CA GLY A 167 3.98 7.50 -16.62
C GLY A 167 3.21 7.22 -17.91
N GLU A 168 3.31 8.15 -18.86
CA GLU A 168 2.55 8.08 -20.11
C GLU A 168 3.26 7.27 -21.21
N PRO A 169 2.54 6.42 -21.98
CA PRO A 169 1.10 6.17 -21.90
C PRO A 169 0.73 5.25 -20.73
N GLY A 170 -0.26 5.65 -19.93
CA GLY A 170 -0.68 4.91 -18.73
C GLY A 170 -1.21 3.48 -18.98
N VAL A 171 -1.73 3.19 -20.18
CA VAL A 171 -2.19 1.84 -20.54
C VAL A 171 -1.01 0.86 -20.61
N GLY A 172 -1.15 -0.27 -19.93
CA GLY A 172 -0.14 -1.32 -19.89
C GLY A 172 1.02 -1.04 -18.94
N GLN A 173 1.00 0.09 -18.23
CA GLN A 173 2.04 0.49 -17.27
C GLN A 173 1.45 0.84 -15.91
N ASP A 174 0.39 1.65 -15.88
CA ASP A 174 -0.29 2.03 -14.65
C ASP A 174 -0.91 0.83 -13.96
N GLY A 175 -1.05 0.96 -12.64
CA GLY A 175 -1.56 -0.07 -11.77
C GLY A 175 -2.70 0.43 -10.90
N PHE A 176 -3.72 -0.41 -10.72
CA PHE A 176 -4.77 -0.16 -9.73
C PHE A 176 -5.19 -1.47 -9.08
N ALA A 177 -5.39 -1.45 -7.77
CA ALA A 177 -5.95 -2.57 -7.02
C ALA A 177 -6.89 -2.08 -5.94
N ILE A 178 -7.88 -2.89 -5.62
CA ILE A 178 -8.87 -2.60 -4.59
C ILE A 178 -9.12 -3.83 -3.74
N ARG A 179 -9.30 -3.61 -2.44
CA ARG A 179 -9.79 -4.61 -1.50
C ARG A 179 -10.89 -4.02 -0.65
N VAL A 180 -11.99 -4.74 -0.52
CA VAL A 180 -13.04 -4.45 0.46
C VAL A 180 -12.80 -5.32 1.68
N ILE A 181 -12.75 -4.71 2.85
CA ILE A 181 -12.30 -5.36 4.09
C ILE A 181 -13.42 -6.23 4.68
N GLN A 182 -14.67 -5.81 4.52
CA GLN A 182 -15.85 -6.56 4.93
C GLN A 182 -16.45 -7.33 3.76
N GLU A 183 -17.17 -8.40 4.08
CA GLU A 183 -17.94 -9.15 3.09
C GLU A 183 -19.03 -8.29 2.45
N ILE A 184 -19.16 -8.41 1.14
CA ILE A 184 -20.27 -7.84 0.38
C ILE A 184 -21.41 -8.86 0.37
N ASP A 185 -22.61 -8.43 0.76
CA ASP A 185 -23.78 -9.29 0.81
C ASP A 185 -24.07 -9.90 -0.58
N GLY A 186 -24.07 -11.23 -0.64
CA GLY A 186 -24.29 -11.98 -1.88
C GLY A 186 -23.04 -12.22 -2.74
N ILE A 187 -21.89 -11.64 -2.39
CA ILE A 187 -20.59 -11.86 -3.06
C ILE A 187 -19.58 -12.54 -2.12
N GLY A 188 -19.52 -12.12 -0.85
CA GLY A 188 -18.49 -12.51 0.11
C GLY A 188 -17.29 -11.56 0.07
N ASP A 189 -16.09 -12.10 0.32
CA ASP A 189 -14.83 -11.36 0.22
C ASP A 189 -14.62 -10.82 -1.20
N TYR A 190 -14.20 -9.56 -1.32
CA TYR A 190 -14.00 -8.91 -2.61
C TYR A 190 -12.66 -8.19 -2.69
N ALA A 191 -11.85 -8.58 -3.69
CA ALA A 191 -10.60 -7.92 -4.01
C ALA A 191 -10.25 -8.12 -5.50
N VAL A 192 -9.65 -7.09 -6.09
CA VAL A 192 -8.97 -7.15 -7.38
C VAL A 192 -7.55 -6.67 -7.14
N MET A 193 -6.63 -7.63 -7.06
CA MET A 193 -5.22 -7.42 -6.73
C MET A 193 -4.35 -8.35 -7.57
N CYS A 194 -3.20 -7.87 -8.02
CA CYS A 194 -2.25 -8.59 -8.85
C CYS A 194 -0.85 -8.43 -8.30
N ASP A 195 -0.05 -9.49 -8.32
CA ASP A 195 1.32 -9.44 -7.83
C ASP A 195 2.26 -9.62 -9.04
N PRO A 196 3.16 -8.67 -9.30
CA PRO A 196 4.40 -9.05 -9.95
C PRO A 196 5.64 -8.62 -9.16
N SER A 197 5.57 -8.37 -7.84
CA SER A 197 6.75 -8.03 -7.01
C SER A 197 6.34 -7.83 -5.53
N PRO A 198 7.22 -8.08 -4.53
CA PRO A 198 6.90 -7.97 -3.09
C PRO A 198 6.61 -6.55 -2.56
N ALA A 199 6.22 -5.61 -3.41
CA ALA A 199 5.85 -4.26 -3.01
C ALA A 199 4.45 -3.89 -3.51
N GLU A 200 4.03 -4.31 -4.72
CA GLU A 200 2.86 -3.74 -5.40
C GLU A 200 1.78 -4.81 -5.73
N PRO A 201 0.59 -4.78 -5.11
CA PRO A 201 -0.55 -5.63 -5.42
C PRO A 201 -1.40 -5.07 -6.58
N THR A 202 -0.88 -4.11 -7.36
CA THR A 202 -1.64 -3.41 -8.40
C THR A 202 -1.79 -4.25 -9.67
N CYS A 203 -2.98 -4.19 -10.27
CA CYS A 203 -3.24 -4.81 -11.57
C CYS A 203 -2.99 -3.81 -12.69
N THR A 204 -2.27 -4.24 -13.73
CA THR A 204 -2.02 -3.45 -14.93
C THR A 204 -3.32 -3.00 -15.58
N LEU A 205 -3.41 -1.71 -15.92
CA LEU A 205 -4.55 -1.18 -16.65
C LEU A 205 -4.51 -1.60 -18.11
N THR A 206 -5.62 -2.15 -18.61
CA THR A 206 -5.83 -2.50 -20.03
C THR A 206 -6.47 -1.35 -20.81
N GLY A 207 -6.84 -0.27 -20.12
CA GLY A 207 -7.33 0.97 -20.68
C GLY A 207 -7.42 2.08 -19.64
N GLY A 208 -7.33 3.34 -20.10
CA GLY A 208 -7.32 4.51 -19.23
C GLY A 208 -5.91 4.87 -18.74
N ASN A 209 -5.83 5.73 -17.72
CA ASN A 209 -4.59 6.16 -17.10
C ASN A 209 -4.81 6.66 -15.66
N ARG A 210 -3.71 6.71 -14.91
CA ARG A 210 -3.56 7.36 -13.62
C ARG A 210 -2.65 8.58 -13.79
N GLN A 211 -2.86 9.57 -12.94
CA GLN A 211 -2.12 10.82 -12.96
C GLN A 211 -1.82 11.24 -11.54
N PHE A 212 -0.54 11.13 -11.18
CA PHE A 212 0.02 11.60 -9.94
C PHE A 212 0.46 13.06 -10.08
N HIS A 213 0.12 13.86 -9.07
CA HIS A 213 0.55 15.24 -8.97
C HIS A 213 1.02 15.52 -7.53
N PRO A 214 2.31 15.81 -7.31
CA PRO A 214 2.74 16.36 -6.03
C PRO A 214 2.13 17.76 -5.88
N THR A 215 1.56 18.07 -4.73
CA THR A 215 0.88 19.36 -4.51
C THR A 215 1.68 20.22 -3.52
N HIS A 216 2.69 20.94 -3.99
CA HIS A 216 3.53 21.81 -3.15
C HIS A 216 2.78 22.96 -2.48
#